data_AF-A0A524H9J7-F1
#
_entry.id   AF-A0A524H9J7-F1
#
_cell.length_a   1.000
_cell.length_b   1.000
_cell.length_c   1.000
_cell.angle_alpha   90.00
_cell.angle_beta   90.00
_cell.angle_gamma   90.00
#
_symmetry.space_group_name_H-M   'P 1'
#
loop_
_entity.id
_entity.type
_entity.pdbx_description
1 polymer ?
#
loop_
_entity_poly.entity_id
_entity_poly.type
_entity_poly.pdbx_seq_one_letter_code
_entity_poly.pdbx_strand_id
1 'polypeptide(L)'
;MCFFLYVASPLTLSEVRSMLPAGLTADLLPPAEQGELRALHPDAQTIARVLLGGCSCGLVTERKTPASEDEARLRVRYRELGYSRDQVVRALSVHRRALELRAQPAGHWPKAFAGFVAEHARNAGPTLYYLQFGHDGLQHVAGGAPRPILTADVRAFPGVWLPEDAPTLVVRDEGA
;
A
#
# COMPACT_ATOMS: atom_id res chain seq x y z
N MET A 1 10.08 -8.76 5.04
CA MET A 1 9.50 -8.44 3.74
C MET A 1 8.08 -8.15 4.09
N CYS A 2 7.65 -6.97 3.75
CA CYS A 2 6.35 -6.53 4.18
C CYS A 2 5.51 -6.36 2.95
N PHE A 3 4.24 -6.11 3.19
CA PHE A 3 3.46 -5.42 2.20
C PHE A 3 4.02 -4.01 2.01
N PHE A 4 4.21 -3.65 0.75
CA PHE A 4 4.52 -2.30 0.31
C PHE A 4 3.41 -1.88 -0.65
N LEU A 5 2.82 -0.74 -0.33
CA LEU A 5 1.75 -0.14 -1.09
C LEU A 5 2.33 1.00 -1.93
N TYR A 6 2.04 0.98 -3.21
CA TYR A 6 2.42 1.99 -4.18
C TYR A 6 1.17 2.71 -4.68
N VAL A 7 1.30 4.01 -4.89
CA VAL A 7 0.27 4.87 -5.47
C VAL A 7 0.84 5.61 -6.66
N ALA A 8 0.14 5.55 -7.80
CA ALA A 8 0.35 6.46 -8.92
C ALA A 8 -0.85 7.41 -8.97
N SER A 9 -0.60 8.69 -8.67
CA SER A 9 -1.62 9.72 -8.46
C SER A 9 -1.41 10.87 -9.44
N PRO A 10 -2.49 11.50 -9.95
CA PRO A 10 -2.41 12.73 -10.72
C PRO A 10 -2.05 13.95 -9.85
N LEU A 11 -2.02 13.82 -8.52
CA LEU A 11 -1.58 14.88 -7.61
C LEU A 11 -0.05 14.91 -7.42
N THR A 12 0.48 16.03 -6.95
CA THR A 12 1.86 16.15 -6.47
C THR A 12 2.10 15.35 -5.18
N LEU A 13 3.37 15.04 -4.87
CA LEU A 13 3.72 14.38 -3.62
C LEU A 13 3.27 15.17 -2.38
N SER A 14 3.36 16.50 -2.42
CA SER A 14 2.91 17.38 -1.34
C SER A 14 1.40 17.25 -1.10
N GLU A 15 0.60 17.17 -2.15
CA GLU A 15 -0.85 17.00 -2.07
C GLU A 15 -1.21 15.59 -1.59
N VAL A 16 -0.54 14.55 -2.09
CA VAL A 16 -0.72 13.19 -1.57
C VAL A 16 -0.45 13.15 -0.07
N ARG A 17 0.66 13.77 0.38
CA ARG A 17 1.04 13.82 1.80
C ARG A 17 0.06 14.59 2.66
N SER A 18 -0.53 15.69 2.16
CA SER A 18 -1.50 16.47 2.92
C SER A 18 -2.83 15.76 3.12
N MET A 19 -3.17 14.82 2.22
CA MET A 19 -4.37 14.00 2.32
C MET A 19 -4.19 12.73 3.17
N LEU A 20 -2.95 12.30 3.43
CA LEU A 20 -2.70 11.06 4.15
C LEU A 20 -3.21 11.14 5.60
N PRO A 21 -3.84 10.05 6.10
CA PRO A 21 -4.10 9.90 7.53
C PRO A 21 -2.83 10.11 8.36
N ALA A 22 -2.98 10.82 9.50
CA ALA A 22 -1.88 11.06 10.43
C ALA A 22 -1.20 9.74 10.83
N GLY A 23 0.13 9.68 10.74
CA GLY A 23 0.92 8.47 10.98
C GLY A 23 1.32 7.70 9.72
N LEU A 24 0.76 8.05 8.56
CA LEU A 24 1.23 7.55 7.26
C LEU A 24 2.23 8.51 6.62
N THR A 25 3.16 7.94 5.86
CA THR A 25 4.09 8.70 5.02
C THR A 25 3.96 8.27 3.57
N ALA A 26 4.28 9.19 2.66
CA ALA A 26 4.48 8.88 1.25
C ALA A 26 5.89 9.27 0.83
N ASP A 27 6.64 8.35 0.24
CA ASP A 27 7.98 8.60 -0.30
C ASP A 27 7.98 8.36 -1.79
N LEU A 28 8.64 9.23 -2.56
CA LEU A 28 8.80 9.03 -4.00
C LEU A 28 9.60 7.77 -4.29
N LEU A 29 9.20 7.06 -5.34
CA LEU A 29 9.97 5.94 -5.86
C LEU A 29 11.19 6.45 -6.63
N PRO A 30 12.30 5.70 -6.64
CA PRO A 30 13.39 5.94 -7.58
C PRO A 30 12.88 5.97 -9.03
N PRO A 31 13.44 6.81 -9.92
CA PRO A 31 12.97 6.94 -11.30
C PRO A 31 12.89 5.61 -12.07
N ALA A 32 13.82 4.68 -11.81
CA ALA A 32 13.84 3.36 -12.43
C ALA A 32 12.57 2.54 -12.11
N GLU A 33 12.06 2.67 -10.88
CA GLU A 33 10.88 1.94 -10.41
C GLU A 33 9.57 2.64 -10.84
N GLN A 34 9.59 3.95 -11.05
CA GLN A 34 8.40 4.69 -11.48
C GLN A 34 7.90 4.26 -12.87
N GLY A 35 8.80 3.77 -13.74
CA GLY A 35 8.46 3.44 -15.13
C GLY A 35 7.34 2.41 -15.25
N GLU A 36 7.32 1.39 -14.40
CA GLU A 36 6.34 0.30 -14.47
C GLU A 36 4.92 0.79 -14.13
N LEU A 37 4.77 1.56 -13.05
CA LEU A 37 3.47 2.12 -12.67
C LEU A 37 3.03 3.25 -13.60
N ARG A 38 3.97 4.05 -14.13
CA ARG A 38 3.67 5.12 -15.10
C ARG A 38 3.16 4.57 -16.42
N ALA A 39 3.64 3.41 -16.85
CA ALA A 39 3.14 2.74 -18.06
C ALA A 39 1.65 2.35 -17.91
N LEU A 40 1.20 2.03 -16.70
CA LEU A 40 -0.19 1.67 -16.40
C LEU A 40 -1.08 2.88 -16.11
N HIS A 41 -0.51 4.00 -15.66
CA HIS A 41 -1.24 5.24 -15.42
C HIS A 41 -0.41 6.45 -15.90
N PRO A 42 -0.45 6.76 -17.21
CA PRO A 42 0.39 7.80 -17.81
C PRO A 42 0.17 9.20 -17.26
N ASP A 43 -1.05 9.48 -16.78
CA ASP A 43 -1.45 10.77 -16.21
C ASP A 43 -0.95 10.97 -14.76
N ALA A 44 -0.27 9.99 -14.18
CA ALA A 44 0.27 10.11 -12.84
C ALA A 44 1.38 11.18 -12.76
N GLN A 45 1.12 12.23 -11.99
CA GLN A 45 2.12 13.22 -11.62
C GLN A 45 3.10 12.68 -10.57
N THR A 46 2.60 11.87 -9.63
CA THR A 46 3.39 11.31 -8.54
C THR A 46 3.28 9.80 -8.48
N ILE A 47 4.42 9.13 -8.29
CA ILE A 47 4.49 7.71 -7.97
C ILE A 47 5.24 7.55 -6.66
N ALA A 48 4.55 7.10 -5.63
CA ALA A 48 5.04 7.05 -4.26
C ALA A 48 4.70 5.73 -3.57
N ARG A 49 5.52 5.35 -2.59
CA ARG A 49 5.20 4.28 -1.63
C ARG A 49 4.50 4.89 -0.42
N VAL A 50 3.44 4.27 0.05
CA VAL A 50 2.69 4.69 1.24
C VAL A 50 2.99 3.74 2.39
N LEU A 51 3.54 4.27 3.48
CA LEU A 51 4.03 3.49 4.60
C LEU A 51 3.32 3.86 5.90
N LEU A 52 3.14 2.87 6.76
CA LEU A 52 2.88 3.04 8.19
C LEU A 52 4.17 2.69 8.92
N GLY A 53 4.97 3.71 9.25
CA GLY A 53 6.33 3.52 9.73
C GLY A 53 7.25 2.97 8.62
N GLY A 54 7.65 1.70 8.74
CA GLY A 54 8.57 1.05 7.79
C GLY A 54 7.90 0.17 6.72
N CYS A 55 6.58 -0.02 6.76
CA CYS A 55 5.87 -0.89 5.80
C CYS A 55 4.37 -0.61 5.74
N SER A 56 3.67 -1.28 4.82
CA SER A 56 2.23 -1.08 4.56
C SER A 56 1.34 -2.21 5.09
N CYS A 57 1.87 -3.19 5.85
CA CYS A 57 1.09 -4.33 6.34
C CYS A 57 -0.17 -3.94 7.12
N GLY A 58 -0.12 -2.83 7.87
CA GLY A 58 -1.28 -2.35 8.63
C GLY A 58 -2.40 -1.77 7.78
N LEU A 59 -2.13 -1.41 6.52
CA LEU A 59 -3.11 -0.77 5.63
C LEU A 59 -4.03 -1.77 4.94
N VAL A 60 -3.55 -3.00 4.77
CA VAL A 60 -4.21 -4.02 3.91
C VAL A 60 -4.62 -5.27 4.67
N THR A 61 -4.08 -5.51 5.86
CA THR A 61 -4.43 -6.69 6.65
C THR A 61 -4.69 -6.27 8.09
N GLU A 62 -5.82 -6.70 8.63
CA GLU A 62 -6.04 -6.64 10.07
C GLU A 62 -5.00 -7.53 10.76
N ARG A 63 -4.36 -6.97 11.79
CA ARG A 63 -3.33 -7.72 12.51
C ARG A 63 -3.96 -8.76 13.41
N LYS A 64 -3.35 -9.94 13.44
CA LYS A 64 -3.71 -10.97 14.41
C LYS A 64 -3.12 -10.63 15.78
N THR A 65 -3.91 -10.84 16.82
CA THR A 65 -3.47 -10.87 18.21
C THR A 65 -3.35 -12.33 18.64
N PRO A 66 -2.16 -12.78 19.10
CA PRO A 66 -0.95 -12.02 19.41
C PRO A 66 -0.07 -11.70 18.19
N ALA A 67 0.71 -10.61 18.27
CA ALA A 67 1.61 -10.15 17.20
C ALA A 67 2.70 -11.18 16.78
N SER A 68 2.97 -12.16 17.63
CA SER A 68 3.85 -13.29 17.32
C SER A 68 3.35 -14.15 16.16
N GLU A 69 2.03 -14.26 15.98
CA GLU A 69 1.44 -15.00 14.85
C GLU A 69 1.66 -14.29 13.52
N ASP A 70 1.57 -12.96 13.50
CA ASP A 70 1.86 -12.16 12.31
C ASP A 70 3.32 -12.31 11.90
N GLU A 71 4.26 -12.25 12.84
CA GLU A 71 5.68 -12.51 12.53
C GLU A 71 5.94 -13.94 12.06
N ALA A 72 5.29 -14.94 12.65
CA ALA A 72 5.43 -16.33 12.25
C ALA A 72 4.96 -16.55 10.81
N ARG A 73 3.80 -16.00 10.43
CA ARG A 73 3.28 -16.03 9.05
C ARG A 73 4.25 -15.37 8.08
N LEU A 74 4.77 -14.20 8.43
CA LEU A 74 5.76 -13.49 7.62
C LEU A 74 7.03 -14.34 7.43
N ARG A 75 7.52 -15.00 8.49
CA ARG A 75 8.70 -15.89 8.41
C ARG A 75 8.49 -17.07 7.48
N VAL A 76 7.33 -17.72 7.53
CA VAL A 76 6.97 -18.81 6.62
C VAL A 76 7.02 -18.32 5.18
N ARG A 77 6.33 -17.22 4.90
CA ARG A 77 6.27 -16.65 3.56
C ARG A 77 7.63 -16.24 3.00
N TYR A 78 8.53 -15.72 3.83
CA TYR A 78 9.90 -15.41 3.36
C TYR A 78 10.69 -16.64 2.95
N ARG A 79 10.51 -17.75 3.67
CA ARG A 79 11.21 -19.00 3.34
C ARG A 79 10.69 -19.58 2.03
N GLU A 80 9.38 -19.51 1.81
CA GLU A 80 8.74 -19.94 0.56
C GLU A 80 9.25 -19.15 -0.65
N LEU A 81 9.57 -17.87 -0.45
CA LEU A 81 10.17 -17.01 -1.48
C LEU A 81 11.70 -17.15 -1.59
N GLY A 82 12.32 -18.12 -0.89
CA GLY A 82 13.75 -18.43 -1.02
C GLY A 82 14.71 -17.47 -0.32
N TYR A 83 14.23 -16.65 0.63
CA TYR A 83 15.08 -15.65 1.28
C TYR A 83 16.04 -16.25 2.31
N SER A 84 17.23 -15.66 2.39
CA SER A 84 18.21 -15.99 3.42
C SER A 84 17.75 -15.54 4.80
N ARG A 85 18.27 -16.21 5.84
CA ARG A 85 17.98 -15.87 7.24
C ARG A 85 18.26 -14.40 7.56
N ASP A 86 19.35 -13.85 7.02
CA ASP A 86 19.73 -12.46 7.29
C ASP A 86 18.77 -11.46 6.65
N GLN A 87 18.27 -11.77 5.44
CA GLN A 87 17.23 -10.98 4.79
C GLN A 87 15.92 -11.02 5.60
N VAL A 88 15.54 -12.19 6.12
CA VAL A 88 14.38 -12.34 7.02
C VAL A 88 14.53 -11.49 8.27
N VAL A 89 15.67 -11.55 8.95
CA VAL A 89 15.92 -10.82 10.21
C VAL A 89 15.84 -9.31 9.99
N ARG A 90 16.53 -8.78 8.97
CA ARG A 90 16.49 -7.35 8.63
C ARG A 90 15.05 -6.90 8.37
N ALA A 91 14.31 -7.67 7.61
CA ALA A 91 13.00 -7.26 7.18
C ALA A 91 11.93 -7.39 8.29
N LEU A 92 12.11 -8.30 9.27
CA LEU A 92 11.32 -8.30 10.50
C LEU A 92 11.66 -7.13 11.43
N SER A 93 12.91 -6.66 11.46
CA SER A 93 13.28 -5.47 12.24
C SER A 93 12.53 -4.23 11.74
N VAL A 94 12.44 -4.03 10.41
CA VAL A 94 11.63 -2.96 9.81
C VAL A 94 10.15 -3.10 10.21
N HIS A 95 9.61 -4.32 10.16
CA HIS A 95 8.24 -4.60 10.55
C HIS A 95 7.95 -4.29 12.03
N ARG A 96 8.90 -4.58 12.92
CA ARG A 96 8.79 -4.27 14.36
C ARG A 96 8.88 -2.78 14.65
N ARG A 97 9.77 -2.05 13.98
CA ARG A 97 9.80 -0.58 14.13
C ARG A 97 8.49 0.07 13.68
N ALA A 98 7.88 -0.47 12.62
CA ALA A 98 6.54 -0.08 12.18
C ALA A 98 5.42 -0.43 13.19
N LEU A 99 5.66 -1.32 14.14
CA LEU A 99 4.73 -1.64 15.23
C LEU A 99 4.79 -0.62 16.36
N GLU A 100 5.99 -0.13 16.69
CA GLU A 100 6.22 0.79 17.82
C GLU A 100 5.62 2.18 17.57
N LEU A 101 5.58 2.63 16.32
CA LEU A 101 5.04 3.95 15.92
C LEU A 101 3.50 4.04 15.93
N ARG A 102 2.78 3.00 16.38
CA ARG A 102 1.33 2.81 16.17
C ARG A 102 0.40 3.35 17.25
N ALA A 103 0.88 4.20 18.13
CA ALA A 103 -0.03 4.94 18.99
C ALA A 103 -0.86 5.90 18.12
N GLN A 104 -2.06 5.46 17.70
CA GLN A 104 -3.14 6.17 16.98
C GLN A 104 -3.22 5.95 15.45
N PRO A 105 -4.43 5.93 14.85
CA PRO A 105 -5.77 6.08 15.46
C PRO A 105 -6.43 4.74 15.84
N ALA A 106 -7.47 4.81 16.67
CA ALA A 106 -8.20 3.73 17.34
C ALA A 106 -8.61 2.52 16.45
N GLY A 107 -7.65 1.62 16.19
CA GLY A 107 -7.92 0.20 15.91
C GLY A 107 -8.11 -0.23 14.47
N HIS A 108 -8.33 0.64 13.48
CA HIS A 108 -8.74 0.18 12.13
C HIS A 108 -8.06 0.93 10.98
N TRP A 109 -6.75 0.73 10.83
CA TRP A 109 -5.97 1.25 9.70
C TRP A 109 -6.55 0.90 8.32
N PRO A 110 -7.03 -0.32 8.04
CA PRO A 110 -7.64 -0.62 6.74
C PRO A 110 -8.86 0.26 6.43
N LYS A 111 -9.68 0.58 7.44
CA LYS A 111 -10.85 1.45 7.30
C LYS A 111 -10.45 2.91 7.09
N ALA A 112 -9.52 3.43 7.89
CA ALA A 112 -9.02 4.79 7.73
C ALA A 112 -8.36 4.98 6.35
N PHE A 113 -7.58 4.00 5.91
CA PHE A 113 -6.94 3.99 4.61
C PHE A 113 -7.96 3.90 3.46
N ALA A 114 -8.98 3.04 3.55
CA ALA A 114 -10.07 3.00 2.58
C ALA A 114 -10.82 4.35 2.48
N GLY A 115 -11.03 5.03 3.61
CA GLY A 115 -11.59 6.38 3.64
C GLY A 115 -10.73 7.38 2.87
N PHE A 116 -9.42 7.37 3.11
CA PHE A 116 -8.45 8.17 2.34
C PHE A 116 -8.50 7.85 0.85
N VAL A 117 -8.47 6.58 0.45
CA VAL A 117 -8.45 6.19 -0.97
C VAL A 117 -9.69 6.70 -1.70
N ALA A 118 -10.87 6.55 -1.08
CA ALA A 118 -12.10 7.06 -1.66
C ALA A 118 -12.14 8.59 -1.75
N GLU A 119 -11.61 9.29 -0.75
CA GLU A 119 -11.51 10.75 -0.77
C GLU A 119 -10.48 11.23 -1.80
N HIS A 120 -9.35 10.54 -1.89
CA HIS A 120 -8.30 10.81 -2.86
C HIS A 120 -8.84 10.67 -4.29
N ALA A 121 -9.53 9.58 -4.62
CA ALA A 121 -10.15 9.43 -5.93
C ALA A 121 -11.21 10.52 -6.22
N ARG A 122 -11.96 10.97 -5.19
CA ARG A 122 -12.94 12.08 -5.33
C ARG A 122 -12.29 13.45 -5.54
N ASN A 123 -11.06 13.68 -5.14
CA ASN A 123 -10.41 14.99 -5.33
C ASN A 123 -9.43 14.98 -6.50
N ALA A 124 -8.66 13.91 -6.64
CA ALA A 124 -7.61 13.73 -7.64
C ALA A 124 -8.13 13.23 -8.99
N GLY A 125 -9.18 12.39 -8.99
CA GLY A 125 -9.57 11.60 -10.16
C GLY A 125 -9.05 10.15 -10.07
N PRO A 126 -9.09 9.38 -11.18
CA PRO A 126 -8.60 8.00 -11.20
C PRO A 126 -7.20 7.88 -10.62
N THR A 127 -7.00 6.92 -9.71
CA THR A 127 -5.71 6.73 -9.02
C THR A 127 -5.36 5.25 -8.99
N LEU A 128 -4.13 4.91 -9.37
CA LEU A 128 -3.66 3.53 -9.38
C LEU A 128 -3.05 3.17 -8.02
N TYR A 129 -3.45 2.02 -7.48
CA TYR A 129 -2.85 1.41 -6.30
C TYR A 129 -2.29 0.04 -6.67
N TYR A 130 -1.12 -0.27 -6.13
CA TYR A 130 -0.47 -1.56 -6.30
C TYR A 130 0.09 -2.05 -4.97
N LEU A 131 -0.19 -3.31 -4.63
CA LEU A 131 0.25 -3.93 -3.39
C LEU A 131 1.21 -5.07 -3.72
N GLN A 132 2.44 -5.00 -3.22
CA GLN A 132 3.44 -6.05 -3.41
C GLN A 132 3.86 -6.60 -2.05
N PHE A 133 4.08 -7.90 -1.96
CA PHE A 133 4.81 -8.49 -0.84
C PHE A 133 6.28 -8.72 -1.23
N GLY A 134 7.20 -7.98 -0.61
CA GLY A 134 8.60 -8.05 -1.01
C GLY A 134 9.55 -7.30 -0.10
N HIS A 135 10.76 -7.03 -0.59
CA HIS A 135 11.67 -6.13 0.12
C HIS A 135 11.28 -4.69 -0.19
N ASP A 136 11.94 -3.75 0.47
CA ASP A 136 11.75 -2.34 0.15
C ASP A 136 12.13 -2.06 -1.31
N GLY A 137 11.30 -1.29 -2.03
CA GLY A 137 11.41 -1.05 -3.47
C GLY A 137 10.43 -1.87 -4.31
N LEU A 138 9.92 -1.27 -5.39
CA LEU A 138 9.09 -1.97 -6.37
C LEU A 138 9.96 -2.96 -7.14
N GLN A 139 9.55 -4.23 -7.19
CA GLN A 139 10.32 -5.28 -7.86
C GLN A 139 9.85 -5.49 -9.28
N HIS A 140 8.55 -5.68 -9.44
CA HIS A 140 7.89 -5.84 -10.72
C HIS A 140 6.39 -5.63 -10.52
N VAL A 141 5.75 -4.92 -11.46
CA VAL A 141 4.30 -4.85 -11.56
C VAL A 141 3.83 -5.99 -12.45
N ALA A 142 3.04 -6.90 -11.88
CA ALA A 142 2.45 -7.98 -12.66
C ALA A 142 1.73 -7.43 -13.91
N GLY A 143 2.01 -8.05 -15.06
CA GLY A 143 1.44 -7.61 -16.33
C GLY A 143 -0.10 -7.70 -16.35
N GLY A 144 -0.73 -6.78 -17.07
CA GLY A 144 -2.19 -6.73 -17.24
C GLY A 144 -2.73 -5.31 -17.17
N ALA A 145 -3.97 -5.13 -17.61
CA ALA A 145 -4.66 -3.86 -17.44
C ALA A 145 -5.05 -3.67 -15.97
N PRO A 146 -4.97 -2.45 -15.42
CA PRO A 146 -5.46 -2.16 -14.08
C PRO A 146 -6.93 -2.54 -13.92
N ARG A 147 -7.26 -3.26 -12.84
CA ARG A 147 -8.64 -3.59 -12.50
C ARG A 147 -9.35 -2.33 -11.98
N PRO A 148 -10.42 -1.84 -12.64
CA PRO A 148 -11.17 -0.73 -12.10
C PRO A 148 -11.92 -1.17 -10.83
N ILE A 149 -11.98 -0.28 -9.84
CA ILE A 149 -12.81 -0.44 -8.64
C ILE A 149 -13.44 0.89 -8.26
N LEU A 150 -14.67 0.83 -7.80
CA LEU A 150 -15.44 2.00 -7.41
C LEU A 150 -15.08 2.48 -6.00
N THR A 151 -15.21 3.80 -5.76
CA THR A 151 -15.01 4.36 -4.42
C THR A 151 -15.98 3.79 -3.38
N ALA A 152 -17.21 3.45 -3.77
CA ALA A 152 -18.17 2.77 -2.91
C ALA A 152 -17.66 1.39 -2.45
N ASP A 153 -17.09 0.59 -3.36
CA ASP A 153 -16.58 -0.75 -3.06
C ASP A 153 -15.36 -0.70 -2.14
N VAL A 154 -14.46 0.26 -2.36
CA VAL A 154 -13.31 0.49 -1.47
C VAL A 154 -13.79 0.74 -0.03
N ARG A 155 -14.84 1.55 0.15
CA ARG A 155 -15.41 1.85 1.47
C ARG A 155 -16.15 0.65 2.07
N ALA A 156 -16.85 -0.13 1.26
CA ALA A 156 -17.63 -1.28 1.69
C ALA A 156 -16.74 -2.45 2.15
N PHE A 157 -15.55 -2.62 1.55
CA PHE A 157 -14.67 -3.77 1.79
C PHE A 157 -13.23 -3.35 2.18
N PRO A 158 -13.05 -2.64 3.31
CA PRO A 158 -11.73 -2.21 3.75
C PRO A 158 -10.81 -3.41 4.00
N GLY A 159 -9.58 -3.35 3.47
CA GLY A 159 -8.59 -4.44 3.57
C GLY A 159 -8.75 -5.58 2.57
N VAL A 160 -9.82 -5.60 1.77
CA VAL A 160 -10.07 -6.66 0.77
C VAL A 160 -10.02 -6.12 -0.66
N TRP A 161 -10.36 -4.85 -0.84
CA TRP A 161 -10.47 -4.22 -2.16
C TRP A 161 -9.17 -4.20 -2.96
N LEU A 162 -8.00 -4.36 -2.33
CA LEU A 162 -6.69 -4.30 -2.97
C LEU A 162 -5.98 -5.67 -2.93
N PRO A 163 -6.15 -6.50 -3.98
CA PRO A 163 -5.41 -7.75 -4.11
C PRO A 163 -3.91 -7.51 -4.25
N GLU A 164 -3.12 -8.47 -3.77
CA GLU A 164 -1.67 -8.49 -3.98
C GLU A 164 -1.33 -8.75 -5.45
N ASP A 165 -0.27 -8.10 -5.93
CA ASP A 165 0.29 -8.22 -7.27
C ASP A 165 -0.75 -7.98 -8.39
N ALA A 166 -1.74 -7.15 -8.12
CA ALA A 166 -2.80 -6.81 -9.05
C ALA A 166 -3.04 -5.29 -9.09
N PRO A 167 -2.61 -4.59 -10.16
CA PRO A 167 -2.82 -3.15 -10.29
C PRO A 167 -4.31 -2.83 -10.24
N THR A 168 -4.71 -1.94 -9.32
CA THR A 168 -6.11 -1.60 -9.08
C THR A 168 -6.29 -0.10 -9.28
N LEU A 169 -7.13 0.27 -10.25
CA LEU A 169 -7.46 1.67 -10.56
C LEU A 169 -8.74 2.05 -9.81
N VAL A 170 -8.61 2.94 -8.82
CA VAL A 170 -9.77 3.44 -8.08
C VAL A 170 -10.37 4.62 -8.84
N VAL A 171 -11.65 4.50 -9.18
CA VAL A 171 -12.42 5.51 -9.91
C VAL A 171 -13.64 5.92 -9.11
N ARG A 172 -14.17 7.12 -9.38
CA ARG A 172 -15.37 7.63 -8.73
C ARG A 172 -16.60 6.85 -9.20
N ASP A 173 -17.61 6.80 -8.34
CA ASP A 173 -18.95 6.38 -8.74
C ASP A 173 -19.52 7.39 -9.74
N GLU A 174 -19.77 6.98 -10.99
CA GLU A 174 -20.50 7.81 -11.96
C GLU A 174 -21.99 7.77 -11.62
N GLY A 175 -22.44 8.67 -10.73
CA GLY A 175 -23.88 8.90 -10.47
C GLY A 175 -24.31 8.86 -9.01
N ALA A 176 -23.82 9.79 -8.18
CA ALA A 176 -24.43 10.12 -6.89
C ALA A 176 -24.93 11.56 -6.89
#